data_AF-A0A952ZJF9-F1
#
_entry.id   AF-A0A952ZJF9-F1
#
_cell.length_a   1.000
_cell.length_b   1.000
_cell.length_c   1.000
_cell.angle_alpha   90.00
_cell.angle_beta   90.00
_cell.angle_gamma   90.00
#
_symmetry.space_group_name_H-M   'P 1'
#
loop_
_entity.id
_entity.type
_entity.pdbx_description
1 polymer ?
#
loop_
_entity_poly.entity_id
_entity_poly.type
_entity_poly.pdbx_seq_one_letter_code
_entity_poly.pdbx_strand_id
1 'polypeptide(L)'
;MNEREQELQLRKQQLLAESARLRDELARQAAAWEPLFGAADRLRAVWVWLRAHPGAVLGAGAALVVWRPRRAFRWAGRALTMWRVYLDLKRRFRRAMARGEV
;
A
#
# COMPACT_ATOMS: atom_id res chain seq x y z
N MET A 1 -6.19 -52.84 -2.61
CA MET A 1 -5.40 -51.60 -2.78
C MET A 1 -5.72 -51.07 -4.15
N ASN A 2 -6.39 -49.92 -4.23
CA ASN A 2 -6.98 -49.44 -5.47
C ASN A 2 -5.93 -48.72 -6.32
N GLU A 3 -5.60 -49.25 -7.49
CA GLU A 3 -4.68 -48.62 -8.47
C GLU A 3 -5.09 -47.17 -8.79
N ARG A 4 -6.40 -46.89 -8.74
CA ARG A 4 -6.96 -45.54 -8.89
C ARG A 4 -6.51 -44.55 -7.82
N GLU A 5 -6.30 -45.01 -6.58
CA GLU A 5 -5.80 -44.16 -5.48
C GLU A 5 -4.33 -43.81 -5.69
N GLN A 6 -3.54 -44.75 -6.23
CA GLN A 6 -2.12 -44.53 -6.53
C GLN A 6 -1.95 -43.53 -7.70
N GLU A 7 -2.75 -43.67 -8.75
CA GLU A 7 -2.73 -42.74 -9.89
C GLU A 7 -3.17 -41.32 -9.48
N LEU A 8 -4.16 -41.21 -8.58
CA LEU A 8 -4.60 -39.93 -8.01
C LEU A 8 -3.52 -39.28 -7.15
N GLN A 9 -2.79 -40.05 -6.34
CA GLN A 9 -1.70 -39.52 -5.52
C GLN A 9 -0.56 -38.99 -6.37
N LEU A 10 -0.21 -39.69 -7.46
CA LEU A 10 0.80 -39.23 -8.43
C LEU A 10 0.41 -37.90 -9.08
N ARG A 11 -0.84 -37.76 -9.56
CA ARG A 11 -1.34 -36.50 -10.13
C ARG A 11 -1.37 -35.37 -9.10
N LYS A 12 -1.74 -35.67 -7.85
CA LYS A 12 -1.76 -34.69 -6.77
C LYS A 12 -0.35 -34.16 -6.46
N GLN A 13 0.65 -35.03 -6.46
CA GLN A 13 2.04 -34.63 -6.25
C GLN A 13 2.57 -33.74 -7.39
N GLN A 14 2.21 -34.04 -8.64
CA GLN A 14 2.57 -33.20 -9.79
C GLN A 14 1.96 -31.79 -9.69
N LEU A 15 0.66 -31.70 -9.37
CA LEU A 15 -0.02 -30.42 -9.15
C LEU A 15 0.58 -29.63 -7.99
N LEU A 16 0.97 -30.30 -6.90
CA LEU A 16 1.62 -29.64 -5.77
C LEU A 16 3.01 -29.11 -6.13
N ALA A 17 3.78 -29.86 -6.93
CA ALA A 17 5.09 -29.43 -7.40
C ALA A 17 4.99 -28.21 -8.34
N GLU A 18 3.98 -28.19 -9.21
CA GLU A 18 3.71 -27.07 -10.10
C GLU A 18 3.23 -25.84 -9.32
N SER A 19 2.32 -26.02 -8.36
CA SER A 19 1.87 -24.96 -7.46
C SER A 19 3.01 -24.37 -6.62
N ALA A 20 3.94 -25.20 -6.16
CA ALA A 20 5.12 -24.74 -5.44
C ALA A 20 6.01 -23.83 -6.31
N ARG A 21 6.23 -24.20 -7.58
CA ARG A 21 6.99 -23.37 -8.52
C ARG A 21 6.32 -22.02 -8.78
N LEU A 22 5.01 -22.01 -9.01
CA LEU A 22 4.22 -20.78 -9.20
C LEU A 22 4.29 -19.85 -7.97
N ARG A 23 4.19 -20.41 -6.76
CA ARG A 23 4.31 -19.64 -5.51
C ARG A 23 5.70 -19.05 -5.32
N ASP A 24 6.73 -19.80 -5.67
CA ASP A 24 8.13 -19.36 -5.54
C ASP A 24 8.47 -18.27 -6.57
N GLU A 25 7.88 -18.35 -7.76
CA GLU A 25 8.01 -17.32 -8.79
C GLU A 25 7.24 -16.03 -8.44
N LEU A 26 6.03 -16.16 -7.87
CA LEU A 26 5.31 -15.05 -7.25
C LEU A 26 6.09 -14.45 -6.08
N ALA A 27 6.70 -15.27 -5.23
CA ALA A 27 7.51 -14.80 -4.11
C ALA A 27 8.76 -14.05 -4.60
N ARG A 28 9.44 -14.54 -5.65
CA ARG A 28 10.57 -13.82 -6.28
C ARG A 28 10.15 -12.48 -6.89
N GLN A 29 9.00 -12.45 -7.57
CA GLN A 29 8.47 -11.20 -8.13
C GLN A 29 8.03 -10.24 -7.03
N ALA A 30 7.37 -10.73 -5.98
CA ALA A 30 6.98 -9.94 -4.82
C ALA A 30 8.18 -9.50 -3.97
N ALA A 31 9.27 -10.27 -3.93
CA ALA A 31 10.52 -9.93 -3.24
C ALA A 31 11.15 -8.65 -3.81
N ALA A 32 11.03 -8.42 -5.12
CA ALA A 32 11.45 -7.14 -5.73
C ALA A 32 10.63 -5.94 -5.21
N TRP A 33 9.42 -6.17 -4.71
CA TRP A 33 8.51 -5.17 -4.13
C TRP A 33 8.47 -5.23 -2.59
N GLU A 34 9.19 -6.16 -1.97
CA GLU A 34 9.30 -6.34 -0.53
C GLU A 34 9.71 -5.07 0.24
N PRO A 35 10.66 -4.23 -0.24
CA PRO A 35 10.91 -2.95 0.42
C PRO A 35 9.71 -2.00 0.35
N LEU A 36 8.91 -2.09 -0.72
CA LEU A 36 7.69 -1.30 -0.90
C LEU A 36 6.56 -1.82 0.00
N PHE A 37 6.42 -3.14 0.15
CA PHE A 37 5.48 -3.78 1.06
C PHE A 37 5.85 -3.55 2.52
N GLY A 38 7.13 -3.60 2.89
CA GLY A 38 7.59 -3.24 4.23
C GLY A 38 7.31 -1.78 4.56
N ALA A 39 7.46 -0.88 3.59
CA ALA A 39 7.05 0.53 3.75
C ALA A 39 5.52 0.68 3.86
N ALA A 40 4.76 -0.07 3.07
CA ALA A 40 3.29 -0.06 3.12
C ALA A 40 2.75 -0.61 4.45
N ASP A 41 3.36 -1.67 4.99
CA ASP A 41 2.95 -2.27 6.25
C ASP A 41 3.31 -1.36 7.43
N ARG A 42 4.46 -0.68 7.38
CA ARG A 42 4.79 0.41 8.31
C ARG A 42 3.81 1.57 8.21
N LEU A 43 3.44 2.00 7.00
CA LEU A 43 2.42 3.05 6.81
C LEU A 43 1.08 2.63 7.40
N ARG A 44 0.70 1.36 7.24
CA ARG A 44 -0.53 0.80 7.81
C ARG A 44 -0.48 0.74 9.33
N ALA A 45 0.64 0.30 9.91
CA ALA A 45 0.85 0.28 11.36
C ALA A 45 0.78 1.70 11.95
N VAL A 46 1.45 2.67 11.31
CA VAL A 46 1.37 4.09 11.69
C VAL A 46 -0.06 4.59 11.59
N TRP A 47 -0.81 4.25 10.52
CA TRP A 47 -2.19 4.66 10.35
C TRP A 47 -3.13 4.10 11.42
N VAL A 48 -2.96 2.82 11.79
CA VAL A 48 -3.73 2.18 12.86
C VAL A 48 -3.41 2.83 14.20
N TRP A 49 -2.13 3.07 14.50
CA TRP A 49 -1.71 3.77 15.70
C TRP A 49 -2.27 5.20 15.78
N LEU A 50 -2.25 5.92 14.65
CA LEU A 50 -2.79 7.27 14.49
C LEU A 50 -4.30 7.31 14.81
N ARG A 51 -5.04 6.31 14.32
CA ARG A 51 -6.48 6.17 14.55
C ARG A 51 -6.80 5.72 15.98
N ALA A 52 -5.94 4.92 16.59
CA ALA A 52 -6.07 4.50 17.98
C ALA A 52 -5.75 5.62 18.98
N HIS A 53 -4.87 6.56 18.62
CA HIS A 53 -4.41 7.65 19.51
C HIS A 53 -4.60 9.04 18.90
N PRO A 54 -5.85 9.49 18.62
CA PRO A 54 -6.10 10.79 18.01
C PRO A 54 -5.58 11.96 18.88
N GLY A 55 -5.63 11.82 20.22
CA GLY A 55 -5.14 12.83 21.15
C GLY A 55 -3.63 13.06 21.08
N ALA A 56 -2.83 12.00 20.90
CA ALA A 56 -1.38 12.11 20.77
C ALA A 56 -0.98 12.85 19.48
N VAL A 57 -1.75 12.64 18.41
CA VAL A 57 -1.54 13.29 17.10
C VAL A 57 -1.85 14.77 17.17
N LEU A 58 -3.01 15.12 17.76
CA LEU A 58 -3.39 16.51 17.99
C LEU A 58 -2.41 17.21 18.92
N GLY A 59 -1.98 16.54 19.99
CA GLY A 59 -0.99 17.07 20.93
C GLY A 59 0.37 17.33 20.29
N ALA A 60 0.90 16.36 19.52
CA ALA A 60 2.15 16.53 18.79
C ALA A 60 2.05 17.65 17.73
N GLY A 61 0.93 17.72 17.01
CA GLY A 61 0.65 18.80 16.05
C GLY A 61 0.59 20.17 16.71
N ALA A 62 -0.15 20.29 17.82
CA ALA A 62 -0.25 21.52 18.59
C ALA A 62 1.10 21.96 19.17
N ALA A 63 1.87 21.03 19.75
CA ALA A 63 3.21 21.30 20.26
C ALA A 63 4.15 21.79 19.15
N LEU A 64 4.09 21.21 17.95
CA LEU A 64 4.88 21.65 16.79
C LEU A 64 4.49 23.07 16.33
N VAL A 65 3.19 23.39 16.34
CA VAL A 65 2.68 24.72 16.01
C VAL A 65 3.11 25.75 17.05
N VAL A 66 3.02 25.41 18.34
CA VAL A 66 3.45 26.28 19.44
C VAL A 66 4.96 26.52 19.41
N TRP A 67 5.75 25.46 19.17
CA TRP A 67 7.21 25.58 19.16
C TRP A 67 7.74 26.34 17.95
N ARG A 68 7.08 26.24 16.78
CA ARG A 68 7.57 26.90 15.57
C ARG A 68 6.47 27.23 14.55
N PRO A 69 5.62 28.24 14.84
CA PRO A 69 4.42 28.53 14.05
C PRO A 69 4.77 28.89 12.61
N ARG A 70 5.84 29.67 12.39
CA ARG A 70 6.28 30.08 11.03
C ARG A 70 6.68 28.90 10.14
N ARG A 71 7.26 27.83 10.71
CA ARG A 71 7.60 26.63 9.93
C ARG A 71 6.37 25.77 9.71
N ALA A 72 5.53 25.58 10.74
CA ALA A 72 4.27 24.85 10.63
C ALA A 72 3.37 25.42 9.53
N PHE A 73 3.21 26.75 9.44
CA PHE A 73 2.43 27.39 8.37
C PHE A 73 3.01 27.16 6.96
N ARG A 74 4.34 27.15 6.80
CA ARG A 74 4.95 26.83 5.49
C ARG A 74 4.75 25.38 5.09
N TRP A 75 4.83 24.45 6.05
CA TRP A 75 4.59 23.02 5.81
C TRP A 75 3.11 22.74 5.55
N ALA A 76 2.20 23.39 6.29
CA ALA A 76 0.76 23.34 6.06
C ALA A 76 0.41 23.90 4.67
N GLY A 77 1.00 25.04 4.29
CA GLY A 77 0.87 25.61 2.95
C GLY A 77 1.33 24.64 1.86
N ARG A 78 2.52 24.03 2.01
CA ARG A 78 3.03 23.02 1.07
C ARG A 78 2.13 21.79 0.97
N ALA A 79 1.68 21.25 2.11
CA ALA A 79 0.78 20.10 2.16
C ALA A 79 -0.56 20.44 1.48
N LEU A 80 -1.12 21.62 1.74
CA LEU A 80 -2.34 22.11 1.08
C LEU A 80 -2.15 22.29 -0.43
N THR A 81 -1.03 22.85 -0.87
CA THR A 81 -0.75 22.98 -2.32
C THR A 81 -0.60 21.62 -2.98
N MET A 82 0.09 20.68 -2.34
CA MET A 82 0.27 19.31 -2.85
C MET A 82 -1.08 18.59 -2.95
N TRP A 83 -1.93 18.73 -1.92
CA TRP A 83 -3.29 18.19 -1.90
C TRP A 83 -4.20 18.81 -2.95
N ARG A 84 -4.12 20.13 -3.15
CA ARG A 84 -4.87 20.84 -4.21
C ARG A 84 -4.44 20.37 -5.59
N VAL A 85 -3.13 20.26 -5.85
CA VAL A 85 -2.60 19.74 -7.12
C VAL A 85 -3.04 18.29 -7.34
N TYR A 86 -2.99 17.44 -6.31
CA TYR A 86 -3.45 16.06 -6.41
C TYR A 86 -4.95 15.97 -6.72
N LEU A 87 -5.79 16.76 -6.04
CA LEU A 87 -7.23 16.81 -6.32
C LEU A 87 -7.53 17.34 -7.71
N ASP A 88 -6.80 18.36 -8.16
CA ASP A 88 -6.99 18.93 -9.49
C ASP A 88 -6.49 17.99 -10.59
N LEU A 89 -5.38 17.28 -10.35
CA LEU A 89 -4.87 16.23 -11.21
C LEU A 89 -5.85 15.06 -11.28
N LYS A 90 -6.42 14.60 -10.16
CA LYS A 90 -7.46 13.56 -10.12
C LYS A 90 -8.74 14.02 -10.82
N ARG A 91 -9.12 15.28 -10.69
CA ARG A 91 -10.26 15.89 -11.41
C ARG A 91 -9.98 15.98 -12.91
N ARG A 92 -8.74 16.32 -13.31
CA ARG A 92 -8.29 16.33 -14.71
C ARG A 92 -8.22 14.93 -15.29
N PHE A 93 -7.72 13.95 -14.55
CA PHE A 93 -7.67 12.55 -14.96
C PHE A 93 -9.08 11.99 -15.17
N ARG A 94 -10.02 12.32 -14.26
CA ARG A 94 -11.44 11.96 -14.42
C ARG A 94 -12.07 12.63 -15.65
N ARG A 95 -11.65 13.85 -15.99
CA ARG A 95 -12.06 14.56 -17.22
C ARG A 95 -11.33 14.10 -18.49
N ALA A 96 -10.14 13.53 -18.37
CA ALA A 96 -9.36 12.97 -19.46
C ALA A 96 -9.89 11.57 -19.83
N MET A 97 -10.21 10.73 -18.85
CA MET A 97 -10.91 9.46 -19.11
C MET A 97 -12.33 9.64 -19.67
N ALA A 98 -13.01 10.76 -19.36
CA ALA A 98 -14.32 11.07 -19.94
C ALA A 98 -14.25 11.68 -21.36
N ARG A 99 -13.07 12.10 -21.81
CA ARG A 99 -12.81 12.59 -23.18
C ARG A 99 -11.96 11.54 -23.89
N GLY A 100 -12.59 10.44 -24.27
CA GLY A 100 -11.93 9.30 -24.88
C GLY A 100 -11.09 9.66 -26.09
N GLU A 101 -9.78 9.80 -25.89
CA GLU A 101 -8.77 9.67 -26.92
C GLU A 101 -7.76 8.63 -26.41
N VAL A 102 -8.05 7.38 -26.78
CA VAL A 102 -7.09 6.28 -26.90
C VAL A 102 -6.98 5.99 -28.39
#